data_AF-A0A1V9VWK8-F1
#
_entry.id   AF-A0A1V9VWK8-F1
#
_cell.length_a   1.000
_cell.length_b   1.000
_cell.length_c   1.000
_cell.angle_alpha   90.00
_cell.angle_beta   90.00
_cell.angle_gamma   90.00
#
_symmetry.space_group_name_H-M   'P 1'
#
loop_
_entity.id
_entity.type
_entity.pdbx_description
1 polymer ?
#
loop_
_entity_poly.entity_id
_entity_poly.type
_entity_poly.pdbx_seq_one_letter_code
_entity_poly.pdbx_strand_id
1 'polypeptide(L)'
;MNLKDLLSKLQKFDRKSSLSEDLQLIKNMESYGNFNIHISDNNILEDLIFQYDNIDCPSITCGILTYNEEYSIKRCLESVRGEFTEVIVLDSYSTDNTVKVIKENFSTVKIFFESWIDDFSHHRNKLIELATSEWIYFIDADNWYDSDNRGKIKRIAKLIKFLDIRCVISPMIGEHDGHIYTDNRKMFSLTENLLFTGKVHEEPIAYNGNVPENITVDIMVHHDGYDPQFVDQVKKNARNIRLTEKMLELEPSNPKWSYFYARELYQAKKGIEKVYSILLTTMKLYETSNYKRYQSETILLLCKICCQTDRFQKLNEFVSLLEYVHPNCSDVNYYRAILLSFDIRVRAKKIKDSLQLSFVNENMYSFINSSNDHIKSLLIQLHWYLEDWDSALKLYEGIESGETKQEISNYFNVLQSNALKMT
;
A
#
# COMPACT_ATOMS: atom_id res chain seq x y z
N MET A 1 -22.10 -22.20 3.37
CA MET A 1 -20.74 -22.49 3.90
C MET A 1 -19.79 -21.45 3.34
N ASN A 2 -18.85 -20.90 4.12
CA ASN A 2 -17.84 -19.96 3.59
C ASN A 2 -16.60 -20.72 3.06
N LEU A 3 -15.68 -20.01 2.38
CA LEU A 3 -14.46 -20.59 1.79
C LEU A 3 -13.56 -21.29 2.82
N LYS A 4 -13.43 -20.71 4.01
CA LYS A 4 -12.58 -21.24 5.09
C LYS A 4 -13.13 -22.55 5.64
N ASP A 5 -14.44 -22.63 5.82
CA ASP A 5 -15.13 -23.85 6.24
C ASP A 5 -14.99 -24.96 5.19
N LEU A 6 -15.13 -24.62 3.91
CA LEU A 6 -14.94 -25.57 2.80
C LEU A 6 -13.51 -26.11 2.78
N LEU A 7 -12.51 -25.23 2.85
CA LEU A 7 -11.10 -25.63 2.91
C LEU A 7 -10.83 -26.54 4.12
N SER A 8 -11.36 -26.19 5.30
CA SER A 8 -11.20 -27.00 6.51
C SER A 8 -11.82 -28.39 6.37
N LYS A 9 -13.01 -28.51 5.76
CA LYS A 9 -13.64 -29.81 5.47
C LYS A 9 -12.82 -30.62 4.46
N LEU A 10 -12.37 -30.00 3.37
CA LEU A 10 -11.55 -30.67 2.35
C LEU A 10 -10.21 -31.13 2.91
N GLN A 11 -9.52 -30.32 3.71
CA GLN A 11 -8.23 -30.70 4.31
C GLN A 11 -8.34 -31.88 5.28
N LYS A 12 -9.50 -32.07 5.93
CA LYS A 12 -9.76 -33.24 6.77
C LYS A 12 -10.08 -34.50 5.96
N PHE A 13 -10.71 -34.33 4.80
CA PHE A 13 -11.11 -35.42 3.91
C PHE A 13 -9.95 -35.87 3.01
N ASP A 14 -9.44 -34.95 2.17
CA ASP A 14 -8.27 -35.12 1.34
C ASP A 14 -7.54 -33.77 1.15
N ARG A 15 -6.43 -33.62 1.89
CA ARG A 15 -5.59 -32.43 1.86
C ARG A 15 -4.95 -32.17 0.50
N LYS A 16 -4.74 -33.20 -0.33
CA LYS A 16 -4.03 -33.11 -1.61
C LYS A 16 -4.96 -33.10 -2.83
N SER A 17 -6.28 -33.03 -2.60
CA SER A 17 -7.22 -32.82 -3.69
C SER A 17 -6.94 -31.49 -4.39
N SER A 18 -7.12 -31.46 -5.71
CA SER A 18 -6.92 -30.28 -6.55
C SER A 18 -7.72 -29.07 -6.05
N LEU A 19 -8.98 -29.28 -5.64
CA LEU A 19 -9.84 -28.24 -5.09
C LEU A 19 -9.27 -27.65 -3.78
N SER A 20 -8.72 -28.51 -2.91
CA SER A 20 -8.07 -28.08 -1.66
C SER A 20 -6.79 -27.29 -1.91
N GLU A 21 -5.98 -27.71 -2.88
CA GLU A 21 -4.76 -26.98 -3.28
C GLU A 21 -5.08 -25.63 -3.93
N ASP A 22 -6.08 -25.58 -4.81
CA ASP A 22 -6.46 -24.36 -5.52
C ASP A 22 -7.11 -23.35 -4.58
N LEU A 23 -7.93 -23.81 -3.63
CA LEU A 23 -8.49 -22.94 -2.58
C LEU A 23 -7.40 -22.20 -1.82
N GLN A 24 -6.26 -22.84 -1.52
CA GLN A 24 -5.14 -22.21 -0.80
C GLN A 24 -4.46 -21.05 -1.57
N LEU A 25 -4.75 -20.89 -2.86
CA LEU A 25 -4.30 -19.75 -3.64
C LEU A 25 -5.01 -18.45 -3.23
N ILE A 26 -6.16 -18.51 -2.53
CA ILE A 26 -6.84 -17.32 -2.01
C ILE A 26 -6.20 -16.90 -0.67
N LYS A 27 -5.67 -15.68 -0.59
CA LYS A 27 -4.91 -15.21 0.60
C LYS A 27 -5.75 -14.51 1.65
N ASN A 28 -6.86 -13.89 1.25
CA ASN A 28 -7.71 -13.10 2.14
C ASN A 28 -9.07 -13.78 2.41
N MET A 29 -9.11 -15.12 2.52
CA MET A 29 -10.35 -15.89 2.79
C MET A 29 -11.11 -15.41 4.03
N GLU A 30 -10.42 -14.89 5.03
CA GLU A 30 -11.03 -14.42 6.28
C GLU A 30 -11.86 -13.14 6.10
N SER A 31 -11.58 -12.36 5.07
CA SER A 31 -12.33 -11.14 4.72
C SER A 31 -13.71 -11.46 4.09
N TYR A 32 -14.02 -12.74 3.85
CA TYR A 32 -15.13 -13.21 3.01
C TYR A 32 -16.19 -14.02 3.75
N GLY A 33 -16.56 -13.58 4.95
CA GLY A 33 -17.61 -14.21 5.75
C GLY A 33 -18.99 -14.32 5.07
N ASN A 34 -19.23 -13.56 3.98
CA ASN A 34 -20.53 -13.45 3.30
C ASN A 34 -20.65 -14.19 1.95
N PHE A 35 -19.62 -14.89 1.47
CA PHE A 35 -19.79 -15.72 0.28
C PHE A 35 -20.51 -17.01 0.64
N ASN A 36 -21.83 -17.01 0.44
CA ASN A 36 -22.63 -18.23 0.48
C ASN A 36 -22.35 -19.03 -0.79
N ILE A 37 -21.37 -19.92 -0.73
CA ILE A 37 -21.20 -20.93 -1.76
C ILE A 37 -22.43 -21.83 -1.69
N HIS A 38 -23.10 -22.07 -2.82
CA HIS A 38 -24.27 -22.95 -2.94
C HIS A 38 -23.89 -24.43 -2.89
N ILE A 39 -23.05 -24.81 -1.92
CA ILE A 39 -22.70 -26.20 -1.61
C ILE A 39 -23.51 -26.60 -0.39
N SER A 40 -24.44 -27.55 -0.56
CA SER A 40 -25.22 -28.08 0.55
C SER A 40 -24.32 -28.85 1.52
N ASP A 41 -24.59 -28.81 2.82
CA ASP A 41 -23.82 -29.57 3.82
C ASP A 41 -23.92 -31.09 3.63
N ASN A 42 -24.87 -31.57 2.82
CA ASN A 42 -25.06 -32.98 2.45
C ASN A 42 -24.26 -33.38 1.20
N ASN A 43 -23.53 -32.46 0.56
CA ASN A 43 -22.75 -32.81 -0.62
C ASN A 43 -21.62 -33.77 -0.22
N ILE A 44 -21.51 -34.87 -0.96
CA ILE A 44 -20.41 -35.81 -0.83
C ILE A 44 -19.15 -35.08 -1.32
N LEU A 45 -18.15 -34.88 -0.46
CA LEU A 45 -16.92 -34.15 -0.82
C LEU A 45 -16.19 -34.76 -2.01
N GLU A 46 -16.28 -36.09 -2.16
CA GLU A 46 -15.77 -36.84 -3.31
C GLU A 46 -16.41 -36.38 -4.62
N ASP A 47 -17.73 -36.18 -4.66
CA ASP A 47 -18.43 -35.69 -5.86
C ASP A 47 -18.02 -34.26 -6.21
N LEU A 48 -17.80 -33.40 -5.20
CA LEU A 48 -17.33 -32.02 -5.44
C LEU A 48 -15.92 -32.00 -6.03
N ILE A 49 -15.01 -32.79 -5.49
CA ILE A 49 -13.64 -32.93 -6.02
C ILE A 49 -13.71 -33.48 -7.45
N PHE A 50 -14.49 -34.53 -7.67
CA PHE A 50 -14.68 -35.11 -8.99
C PHE A 50 -15.24 -34.10 -9.99
N GLN A 51 -16.27 -33.34 -9.64
CA GLN A 51 -16.81 -32.29 -10.51
C GLN A 51 -15.76 -31.21 -10.80
N TYR A 52 -15.01 -30.78 -9.77
CA TYR A 52 -13.95 -29.80 -9.94
C TYR A 52 -12.85 -30.29 -10.87
N ASP A 53 -12.43 -31.54 -10.75
CA ASP A 53 -11.40 -32.13 -11.61
C ASP A 53 -11.82 -32.21 -13.07
N ASN A 54 -13.12 -32.39 -13.33
CA ASN A 54 -13.67 -32.60 -14.68
C ASN A 54 -14.16 -31.32 -15.38
N ILE A 55 -14.08 -30.14 -14.75
CA ILE A 55 -14.36 -28.87 -15.45
C ILE A 55 -13.12 -28.31 -16.14
N ASP A 56 -13.33 -27.73 -17.32
CA ASP A 56 -12.27 -27.11 -18.10
C ASP A 56 -11.76 -25.82 -17.45
N CYS A 57 -10.47 -25.53 -17.63
CA CYS A 57 -9.93 -24.22 -17.31
C CYS A 57 -10.46 -23.18 -18.30
N PRO A 58 -10.99 -22.04 -17.83
CA PRO A 58 -11.49 -21.01 -18.73
C PRO A 58 -10.35 -20.34 -19.50
N SER A 59 -10.69 -19.81 -20.68
CA SER A 59 -9.76 -19.00 -21.47
C SER A 59 -9.51 -17.63 -20.81
N ILE A 60 -8.27 -17.12 -20.91
CA ILE A 60 -7.88 -15.83 -20.30
C ILE A 60 -7.08 -14.99 -21.30
N THR A 61 -7.52 -13.75 -21.49
CA THR A 61 -6.79 -12.70 -22.21
C THR A 61 -5.90 -11.91 -21.24
N CYS A 62 -4.62 -11.79 -21.54
CA CYS A 62 -3.73 -10.82 -20.90
C CYS A 62 -3.75 -9.51 -21.70
N GLY A 63 -4.17 -8.41 -21.06
CA GLY A 63 -4.19 -7.08 -21.64
C GLY A 63 -3.09 -6.20 -21.05
N ILE A 64 -2.32 -5.55 -21.92
CA ILE A 64 -1.19 -4.69 -21.55
C ILE A 64 -1.38 -3.32 -22.21
N LEU A 65 -1.31 -2.25 -21.42
CA LEU A 65 -1.22 -0.88 -21.92
C LEU A 65 0.25 -0.49 -22.06
N THR A 66 0.62 0.15 -23.17
CA THR A 66 2.01 0.54 -23.43
C THR A 66 2.10 1.96 -24.01
N TYR A 67 3.16 2.67 -23.61
CA TYR A 67 3.60 3.92 -24.22
C TYR A 67 5.07 4.19 -23.83
N ASN A 68 5.98 4.07 -24.80
CA ASN A 68 7.43 4.24 -24.62
C ASN A 68 8.02 3.38 -23.49
N GLU A 69 7.85 2.06 -23.62
CA GLU A 69 8.23 1.03 -22.65
C GLU A 69 9.34 0.11 -23.19
N GLU A 70 10.26 0.62 -24.03
CA GLU A 70 11.27 -0.22 -24.70
C GLU A 70 12.19 -0.98 -23.73
N TYR A 71 12.37 -0.47 -22.52
CA TYR A 71 13.19 -1.06 -21.47
C TYR A 71 12.49 -2.21 -20.72
N SER A 72 11.17 -2.16 -20.59
CA SER A 72 10.38 -3.00 -19.69
C SER A 72 9.56 -4.06 -20.45
N ILE A 73 9.07 -3.71 -21.65
CA ILE A 73 8.07 -4.50 -22.38
C ILE A 73 8.53 -5.92 -22.71
N LYS A 74 9.82 -6.10 -23.02
CA LYS A 74 10.38 -7.42 -23.32
C LYS A 74 10.30 -8.35 -22.10
N ARG A 75 10.72 -7.86 -20.93
CA ARG A 75 10.69 -8.61 -19.66
C ARG A 75 9.25 -8.95 -19.28
N CYS A 76 8.34 -7.97 -19.40
CA CYS A 76 6.92 -8.17 -19.16
C CYS A 76 6.36 -9.30 -20.02
N LEU A 77 6.54 -9.24 -21.35
CA LEU A 77 6.02 -10.24 -22.28
C LEU A 77 6.69 -11.62 -22.14
N GLU A 78 7.99 -11.68 -21.82
CA GLU A 78 8.68 -12.93 -21.51
C GLU A 78 8.08 -13.60 -20.27
N SER A 79 7.75 -12.83 -19.24
CA SER A 79 7.25 -13.37 -17.97
C SER A 79 5.84 -13.98 -18.05
N VAL A 80 5.02 -13.54 -19.01
CA VAL A 80 3.64 -14.04 -19.21
C VAL A 80 3.54 -15.08 -20.34
N ARG A 81 4.66 -15.44 -20.97
CA ARG A 81 4.69 -16.31 -22.14
C ARG A 81 4.19 -17.72 -21.80
N GLY A 82 3.10 -18.14 -22.46
CA GLY A 82 2.50 -19.46 -22.27
C GLY A 82 1.51 -19.56 -21.12
N GLU A 83 1.33 -18.49 -20.34
CA GLU A 83 0.39 -18.44 -19.21
C GLU A 83 -1.03 -18.09 -19.66
N PHE A 84 -1.21 -17.42 -20.79
CA PHE A 84 -2.51 -16.91 -21.25
C PHE A 84 -2.93 -17.51 -22.58
N THR A 85 -4.25 -17.57 -22.83
CA THR A 85 -4.81 -18.01 -24.10
C THR A 85 -4.56 -16.98 -25.20
N GLU A 86 -4.59 -15.70 -24.82
CA GLU A 86 -4.42 -14.56 -25.70
C GLU A 86 -3.61 -13.48 -24.97
N VAL A 87 -2.72 -12.79 -25.70
CA VAL A 87 -2.01 -11.62 -25.19
C VAL A 87 -2.24 -10.46 -26.16
N ILE A 88 -2.78 -9.37 -25.61
CA ILE A 88 -3.11 -8.14 -26.33
C ILE A 88 -2.30 -7.00 -25.75
N VAL A 89 -1.62 -6.27 -26.62
CA VAL A 89 -0.97 -5.00 -26.30
C VAL A 89 -1.76 -3.88 -26.98
N LEU A 90 -2.19 -2.89 -26.19
CA LEU A 90 -2.72 -1.62 -26.69
C LEU A 90 -1.64 -0.56 -26.54
N ASP A 91 -1.06 -0.16 -27.67
CA ASP A 91 0.01 0.83 -27.74
C ASP A 91 -0.54 2.22 -28.02
N SER A 92 -0.10 3.20 -27.22
CA SER A 92 -0.52 4.60 -27.37
C SER A 92 0.34 5.37 -28.37
N TYR A 93 0.67 4.73 -29.49
CA TYR A 93 1.60 5.24 -30.52
C TYR A 93 2.99 5.56 -29.95
N SER A 94 3.64 4.55 -29.38
CA SER A 94 5.02 4.66 -28.90
C SER A 94 5.96 5.17 -30.01
N THR A 95 6.86 6.07 -29.61
CA THR A 95 7.86 6.71 -30.47
C THR A 95 9.25 6.10 -30.33
N ASP A 96 9.46 5.25 -29.33
CA ASP A 96 10.69 4.49 -29.10
C ASP A 96 10.64 3.09 -29.75
N ASN A 97 11.53 2.17 -29.36
CA ASN A 97 11.55 0.83 -29.93
C ASN A 97 10.49 -0.14 -29.37
N THR A 98 9.56 0.29 -28.50
CA THR A 98 8.57 -0.60 -27.86
C THR A 98 7.88 -1.53 -28.85
N VAL A 99 7.24 -0.97 -29.88
CA VAL A 99 6.48 -1.73 -30.88
C VAL A 99 7.40 -2.65 -31.70
N LYS A 100 8.62 -2.19 -31.99
CA LYS A 100 9.61 -2.98 -32.73
C LYS A 100 10.02 -4.21 -31.93
N VAL A 101 10.33 -4.04 -30.65
CA VAL A 101 10.67 -5.13 -29.72
C VAL A 101 9.57 -6.18 -29.67
N ILE A 102 8.30 -5.76 -29.58
CA ILE A 102 7.17 -6.70 -29.57
C ILE A 102 7.12 -7.51 -30.86
N LYS A 103 7.15 -6.83 -32.02
CA LYS A 103 7.04 -7.46 -33.35
C LYS A 103 8.17 -8.44 -33.64
N GLU A 104 9.39 -8.12 -33.22
CA GLU A 104 10.58 -8.95 -33.49
C GLU A 104 10.67 -10.19 -32.59
N ASN A 105 10.16 -10.11 -31.35
CA ASN A 105 10.38 -11.15 -30.33
C ASN A 105 9.12 -11.96 -29.97
N PHE A 106 7.91 -11.45 -30.26
CA PHE A 106 6.66 -12.05 -29.77
C PHE A 106 5.58 -12.14 -30.86
N SER A 107 5.74 -13.10 -31.77
CA SER A 107 4.86 -13.26 -32.94
C SER A 107 3.40 -13.61 -32.63
N THR A 108 3.09 -14.06 -31.41
CA THR A 108 1.73 -14.41 -30.97
C THR A 108 1.00 -13.25 -30.28
N VAL A 109 1.68 -12.14 -30.01
CA VAL A 109 1.09 -10.97 -29.34
C VAL A 109 0.33 -10.14 -30.37
N LYS A 110 -0.94 -9.84 -30.07
CA LYS A 110 -1.75 -8.94 -30.90
C LYS A 110 -1.51 -7.51 -30.47
N ILE A 111 -1.09 -6.66 -31.40
CA ILE A 111 -0.84 -5.24 -31.14
C ILE A 111 -1.96 -4.41 -31.76
N PHE A 112 -2.60 -3.59 -30.94
CA PHE A 112 -3.58 -2.58 -31.35
C PHE A 112 -3.06 -1.19 -31.00
N PHE A 113 -3.60 -0.18 -31.65
CA PHE A 113 -3.19 1.21 -31.45
C PHE A 113 -4.40 2.05 -31.06
N GLU A 114 -4.23 2.89 -30.04
CA GLU A 114 -5.26 3.85 -29.61
C GLU A 114 -4.60 5.15 -29.17
N SER A 115 -5.16 6.29 -29.57
CA SER A 115 -4.56 7.58 -29.20
C SER A 115 -4.77 7.84 -27.71
N TRP A 116 -3.77 8.36 -27.00
CA TRP A 116 -3.96 8.75 -25.61
C TRP A 116 -4.97 9.90 -25.48
N ILE A 117 -6.11 9.65 -24.82
CA ILE A 117 -7.19 10.63 -24.65
C ILE A 117 -7.34 11.15 -23.21
N ASP A 118 -6.27 11.12 -22.42
CA ASP A 118 -6.31 11.57 -21.01
C ASP A 118 -7.29 10.75 -20.14
N ASP A 119 -7.35 9.43 -20.35
CA ASP A 119 -8.30 8.55 -19.67
C ASP A 119 -7.81 7.09 -19.60
N PHE A 120 -7.24 6.67 -18.47
CA PHE A 120 -6.76 5.29 -18.31
C PHE A 120 -7.89 4.25 -18.40
N SER A 121 -9.06 4.57 -17.83
CA SER A 121 -10.26 3.74 -17.94
C SER A 121 -10.66 3.46 -19.38
N HIS A 122 -10.63 4.47 -20.24
CA HIS A 122 -10.94 4.29 -21.67
C HIS A 122 -10.06 3.22 -22.31
N HIS A 123 -8.74 3.28 -22.09
CA HIS A 123 -7.80 2.35 -22.68
C HIS A 123 -7.94 0.92 -22.09
N ARG A 124 -8.19 0.80 -20.78
CA ARG A 124 -8.50 -0.52 -20.18
C ARG A 124 -9.81 -1.10 -20.71
N ASN A 125 -10.83 -0.27 -20.88
CA ASN A 125 -12.10 -0.70 -21.47
C ASN A 125 -11.93 -1.08 -22.95
N LYS A 126 -11.00 -0.44 -23.67
CA LYS A 126 -10.67 -0.86 -25.04
C LYS A 126 -10.05 -2.26 -25.09
N LEU A 127 -9.18 -2.60 -24.13
CA LEU A 127 -8.67 -3.97 -23.98
C LEU A 127 -9.80 -4.97 -23.68
N ILE A 128 -10.80 -4.59 -22.87
CA ILE A 128 -11.99 -5.43 -22.60
C ILE A 128 -12.75 -5.70 -23.90
N GLU A 129 -12.99 -4.68 -24.73
CA GLU A 129 -13.67 -4.83 -26.02
C GLU A 129 -12.92 -5.73 -27.01
N LEU A 130 -11.59 -5.70 -26.97
CA LEU A 130 -10.73 -6.47 -27.87
C LEU A 130 -10.51 -7.92 -27.41
N ALA A 131 -10.76 -8.21 -26.13
CA ALA A 131 -10.54 -9.54 -25.55
C ALA A 131 -11.53 -10.57 -26.11
N THR A 132 -11.03 -11.74 -26.47
CA THR A 132 -11.84 -12.83 -27.05
C THR A 132 -12.04 -14.02 -26.10
N SER A 133 -11.43 -13.96 -24.91
CA SER A 133 -11.49 -15.01 -23.89
C SER A 133 -12.67 -14.82 -22.93
N GLU A 134 -12.93 -15.81 -22.07
CA GLU A 134 -13.94 -15.72 -21.01
C GLU A 134 -13.53 -14.74 -19.89
N TRP A 135 -12.23 -14.62 -19.64
CA TRP A 135 -11.66 -13.77 -18.60
C TRP A 135 -10.63 -12.80 -19.17
N ILE A 136 -10.41 -11.70 -18.47
CA ILE A 136 -9.32 -10.77 -18.74
C ILE A 136 -8.45 -10.56 -17.49
N TYR A 137 -7.14 -10.47 -17.70
CA TYR A 137 -6.14 -10.09 -16.72
C TYR A 137 -5.32 -8.93 -17.27
N PHE A 138 -5.09 -7.92 -16.44
CA PHE A 138 -4.30 -6.73 -16.78
C PHE A 138 -2.94 -6.81 -16.09
N ILE A 139 -1.88 -6.53 -16.85
CA ILE A 139 -0.54 -6.30 -16.30
C ILE A 139 0.01 -5.02 -16.92
N ASP A 140 0.65 -4.20 -16.10
CA ASP A 140 1.27 -2.97 -16.57
C ASP A 140 2.64 -3.31 -17.19
N ALA A 141 3.09 -2.56 -18.20
CA ALA A 141 4.28 -2.90 -18.98
C ALA A 141 5.60 -2.87 -18.17
N ASP A 142 5.61 -2.10 -17.09
CA ASP A 142 6.68 -2.00 -16.09
C ASP A 142 6.59 -3.12 -15.02
N ASN A 143 5.67 -4.08 -15.15
CA ASN A 143 5.54 -5.23 -14.25
C ASN A 143 5.99 -6.53 -14.92
N TRP A 144 6.41 -7.53 -14.13
CA TRP A 144 6.66 -8.88 -14.62
C TRP A 144 6.14 -9.97 -13.68
N TYR A 145 5.68 -11.06 -14.27
CA TYR A 145 5.17 -12.24 -13.59
C TYR A 145 6.31 -13.03 -12.93
N ASP A 146 6.13 -13.44 -11.67
CA ASP A 146 7.05 -14.37 -11.03
C ASP A 146 7.01 -15.76 -11.69
N SER A 147 8.17 -16.43 -11.79
CA SER A 147 8.28 -17.77 -12.36
C SER A 147 7.47 -18.83 -11.61
N ASP A 148 7.24 -18.63 -10.30
CA ASP A 148 6.47 -19.54 -9.46
C ASP A 148 4.95 -19.42 -9.69
N ASN A 149 4.50 -18.50 -10.55
CA ASN A 149 3.09 -18.33 -10.87
C ASN A 149 2.53 -19.32 -11.90
N ARG A 150 3.38 -20.19 -12.46
CA ARG A 150 3.03 -21.06 -13.59
C ARG A 150 1.70 -21.80 -13.37
N GLY A 151 0.73 -21.55 -14.25
CA GLY A 151 -0.60 -22.17 -14.23
C GLY A 151 -1.55 -21.69 -13.13
N LYS A 152 -1.08 -20.90 -12.14
CA LYS A 152 -1.92 -20.46 -11.01
C LYS A 152 -3.13 -19.64 -11.47
N ILE A 153 -2.94 -18.76 -12.46
CA ILE A 153 -4.04 -17.89 -12.93
C ILE A 153 -5.20 -18.68 -13.56
N LYS A 154 -4.90 -19.76 -14.29
CA LYS A 154 -5.93 -20.65 -14.85
C LYS A 154 -6.66 -21.42 -13.77
N ARG A 155 -5.92 -21.93 -12.77
CA ARG A 155 -6.47 -22.62 -11.59
C ARG A 155 -7.38 -21.70 -10.78
N ILE A 156 -6.98 -20.45 -10.59
CA ILE A 156 -7.79 -19.43 -9.91
C ILE A 156 -9.06 -19.14 -10.70
N ALA A 157 -8.99 -18.90 -12.01
CA ALA A 157 -10.17 -18.67 -12.84
C ALA A 157 -11.14 -19.87 -12.80
N LYS A 158 -10.59 -21.09 -12.89
CA LYS A 158 -11.32 -22.37 -12.78
C LYS A 158 -12.04 -22.46 -11.42
N LEU A 159 -11.33 -22.18 -10.32
CA LEU A 159 -11.87 -22.20 -8.96
C LEU A 159 -13.02 -21.20 -8.78
N ILE A 160 -12.81 -19.94 -9.17
CA ILE A 160 -13.82 -18.89 -9.01
C ILE A 160 -15.06 -19.18 -9.85
N LYS A 161 -14.89 -19.68 -11.08
CA LYS A 161 -15.98 -20.16 -11.94
C LYS A 161 -16.73 -21.34 -11.32
N PHE A 162 -16.01 -22.34 -10.80
CA PHE A 162 -16.61 -23.53 -10.18
C PHE A 162 -17.47 -23.19 -8.97
N LEU A 163 -16.99 -22.27 -8.12
CA LEU A 163 -17.69 -21.84 -6.92
C LEU A 163 -18.75 -20.76 -7.17
N ASP A 164 -18.91 -20.32 -8.43
CA ASP A 164 -19.84 -19.26 -8.86
C ASP A 164 -19.66 -17.95 -8.05
N ILE A 165 -18.40 -17.53 -7.90
CA ILE A 165 -18.05 -16.35 -7.10
C ILE A 165 -17.92 -15.13 -8.01
N ARG A 166 -18.83 -14.17 -7.84
CA ARG A 166 -18.77 -12.86 -8.52
C ARG A 166 -17.80 -11.93 -7.81
N CYS A 167 -16.64 -11.68 -8.42
CA CYS A 167 -15.58 -10.87 -7.84
C CYS A 167 -14.63 -10.29 -8.91
N VAL A 168 -13.76 -9.39 -8.45
CA VAL A 168 -12.49 -9.04 -9.11
C VAL A 168 -11.34 -9.69 -8.34
N ILE A 169 -10.23 -9.92 -9.03
CA ILE A 169 -9.08 -10.67 -8.52
C ILE A 169 -7.85 -9.77 -8.55
N SER A 170 -7.11 -9.78 -7.44
CA SER A 170 -5.87 -9.03 -7.24
C SER A 170 -4.68 -9.98 -7.05
N PRO A 171 -3.66 -9.97 -7.92
CA PRO A 171 -2.34 -10.48 -7.56
C PRO A 171 -1.73 -9.69 -6.39
N MET A 172 -0.68 -10.23 -5.82
CA MET A 172 0.23 -9.53 -4.91
C MET A 172 1.29 -8.81 -5.75
N ILE A 173 1.45 -7.49 -5.58
CA ILE A 173 2.47 -6.71 -6.29
C ILE A 173 3.62 -6.41 -5.33
N GLY A 174 4.79 -6.98 -5.59
CA GLY A 174 6.02 -6.72 -4.86
C GLY A 174 6.73 -5.46 -5.37
N GLU A 175 6.98 -4.53 -4.47
CA GLU A 175 7.76 -3.32 -4.70
C GLU A 175 9.25 -3.53 -4.37
N HIS A 176 10.10 -2.63 -4.88
CA HIS A 176 11.55 -2.68 -4.68
C HIS A 176 11.99 -2.50 -3.21
N ASP A 177 11.14 -1.94 -2.35
CA ASP A 177 11.40 -1.75 -0.91
C ASP A 177 10.96 -2.95 -0.06
N GLY A 178 10.46 -4.02 -0.70
CA GLY A 178 9.93 -5.21 -0.06
C GLY A 178 8.47 -5.10 0.39
N HIS A 179 7.81 -3.96 0.16
CA HIS A 179 6.38 -3.85 0.40
C HIS A 179 5.59 -4.67 -0.62
N ILE A 180 4.47 -5.26 -0.17
CA ILE A 180 3.59 -6.03 -1.03
C ILE A 180 2.22 -5.35 -1.05
N TYR A 181 1.86 -4.80 -2.20
CA TYR A 181 0.54 -4.26 -2.44
C TYR A 181 -0.46 -5.36 -2.77
N THR A 182 -1.64 -5.23 -2.19
CA THR A 182 -2.81 -6.08 -2.43
C THR A 182 -4.01 -5.18 -2.82
N ASP A 183 -5.08 -5.75 -3.38
CA ASP A 183 -6.27 -4.99 -3.86
C ASP A 183 -6.03 -4.06 -5.08
N ASN A 184 -5.34 -4.56 -6.10
CA ASN A 184 -5.09 -3.88 -7.39
C ASN A 184 -6.07 -4.27 -8.54
N ARG A 185 -6.98 -5.21 -8.30
CA ARG A 185 -8.17 -5.56 -9.11
C ARG A 185 -7.87 -5.76 -10.60
N LYS A 186 -6.90 -6.63 -10.87
CA LYS A 186 -6.33 -6.85 -12.21
C LYS A 186 -7.01 -7.95 -13.01
N MET A 187 -7.97 -8.71 -12.48
CA MET A 187 -8.65 -9.76 -13.24
C MET A 187 -10.12 -9.94 -12.90
N PHE A 188 -10.92 -10.30 -13.90
CA PHE A 188 -12.33 -10.65 -13.73
C PHE A 188 -12.87 -11.41 -14.95
N SER A 189 -14.02 -12.06 -14.76
CA SER A 189 -14.78 -12.67 -15.85
C SER A 189 -15.46 -11.58 -16.68
N LEU A 190 -15.42 -11.70 -18.00
CA LEU A 190 -16.10 -10.77 -18.91
C LEU A 190 -17.64 -10.87 -18.81
N THR A 191 -18.17 -11.97 -18.25
CA THR A 191 -19.62 -12.12 -18.00
C THR A 191 -20.14 -11.25 -16.86
N GLU A 192 -19.27 -10.70 -16.01
CA GLU A 192 -19.66 -9.84 -14.89
C GLU A 192 -20.12 -8.45 -15.33
N ASN A 193 -19.93 -8.08 -16.60
CA ASN A 193 -20.21 -6.74 -17.14
C ASN A 193 -19.58 -5.66 -16.24
N LEU A 194 -18.25 -5.68 -16.13
CA LEU A 194 -17.47 -4.68 -15.40
C LEU A 194 -16.77 -3.75 -16.39
N LEU A 195 -16.67 -2.47 -16.03
CA LEU A 195 -15.87 -1.48 -16.75
C LEU A 195 -15.01 -0.70 -15.77
N PHE A 196 -13.82 -0.32 -16.21
CA PHE A 196 -12.99 0.61 -15.45
C PHE A 196 -13.61 2.00 -15.45
N THR A 197 -13.64 2.65 -14.28
CA THR A 197 -14.05 4.05 -14.12
C THR A 197 -12.97 4.88 -13.42
N GLY A 198 -12.84 6.15 -13.83
CA GLY A 198 -11.80 7.07 -13.37
C GLY A 198 -10.74 7.34 -14.44
N LYS A 199 -10.49 8.63 -14.73
CA LYS A 199 -9.44 9.02 -15.68
C LYS A 199 -8.04 8.61 -15.25
N VAL A 200 -7.84 8.46 -13.93
CA VAL A 200 -6.65 7.97 -13.23
C VAL A 200 -7.10 7.34 -11.91
N HIS A 201 -6.30 6.44 -11.34
CA HIS A 201 -6.71 5.59 -10.20
C HIS A 201 -7.98 4.81 -10.53
N GLU A 202 -8.02 4.34 -11.76
CA GLU A 202 -9.13 3.61 -12.34
C GLU A 202 -9.38 2.30 -11.59
N GLU A 203 -10.65 1.93 -11.45
CA GLU A 203 -11.03 0.65 -10.85
C GLU A 203 -12.21 0.03 -11.60
N PRO A 204 -12.31 -1.30 -11.66
CA PRO A 204 -13.46 -1.95 -12.27
C PRO A 204 -14.71 -1.76 -11.39
N ILE A 205 -15.79 -1.29 -12.01
CA ILE A 205 -17.11 -1.04 -11.41
C ILE A 205 -18.16 -1.78 -12.25
N ALA A 206 -19.16 -2.34 -11.59
CA ALA A 206 -20.29 -2.97 -12.27
C ALA A 206 -21.21 -1.93 -12.92
N TYR A 207 -21.95 -2.31 -13.96
CA TYR A 207 -22.83 -1.37 -14.68
C TYR A 207 -23.92 -0.72 -13.80
N ASN A 208 -24.27 -1.37 -12.68
CA ASN A 208 -25.19 -0.82 -11.68
C ASN A 208 -24.54 0.18 -10.69
N GLY A 209 -23.25 0.50 -10.87
CA GLY A 209 -22.48 1.42 -10.03
C GLY A 209 -21.84 0.79 -8.78
N ASN A 210 -22.04 -0.50 -8.54
CA ASN A 210 -21.48 -1.17 -7.36
C ASN A 210 -20.00 -1.49 -7.55
N VAL A 211 -19.23 -1.27 -6.49
CA VAL A 211 -17.84 -1.72 -6.39
C VAL A 211 -17.86 -3.25 -6.17
N PRO A 212 -17.25 -4.05 -7.05
CA PRO A 212 -17.22 -5.51 -6.87
C PRO A 212 -16.36 -5.90 -5.67
N GLU A 213 -16.67 -7.07 -5.09
CA GLU A 213 -15.83 -7.72 -4.08
C GLU A 213 -14.47 -8.11 -4.68
N ASN A 214 -13.38 -8.03 -3.90
CA ASN A 214 -12.01 -8.24 -4.41
C ASN A 214 -11.29 -9.42 -3.76
N ILE A 215 -10.98 -10.49 -4.46
CA ILE A 215 -10.18 -11.59 -3.93
C ILE A 215 -8.69 -11.36 -4.18
N THR A 216 -7.86 -11.44 -3.15
CA THR A 216 -6.40 -11.43 -3.27
C THR A 216 -5.88 -12.85 -3.40
N VAL A 217 -5.01 -13.09 -4.37
CA VAL A 217 -4.51 -14.42 -4.72
C VAL A 217 -2.98 -14.53 -4.66
N ASP A 218 -2.49 -15.76 -4.53
CA ASP A 218 -1.07 -16.15 -4.54
C ASP A 218 -0.46 -16.07 -5.95
N ILE A 219 -0.54 -14.89 -6.57
CA ILE A 219 0.15 -14.57 -7.81
C ILE A 219 1.07 -13.41 -7.49
N MET A 220 2.39 -13.64 -7.54
CA MET A 220 3.37 -12.60 -7.29
C MET A 220 3.74 -11.88 -8.59
N VAL A 221 3.52 -10.58 -8.63
CA VAL A 221 3.93 -9.72 -9.74
C VAL A 221 4.94 -8.75 -9.18
N HIS A 222 6.06 -8.59 -9.87
CA HIS A 222 7.07 -7.64 -9.47
C HIS A 222 6.90 -6.37 -10.27
N HIS A 223 7.04 -5.23 -9.59
CA HIS A 223 7.02 -3.92 -10.22
C HIS A 223 8.44 -3.40 -10.33
N ASP A 224 8.79 -2.86 -11.49
CA ASP A 224 10.05 -2.14 -11.63
C ASP A 224 10.01 -0.91 -10.73
N GLY A 225 10.88 -0.86 -9.73
CA GLY A 225 11.03 0.35 -8.95
C GLY A 225 11.47 1.46 -9.89
N TYR A 226 10.65 2.51 -10.03
CA TYR A 226 10.91 3.60 -10.97
C TYR A 226 12.33 4.15 -10.80
N ASP A 227 13.25 3.77 -11.69
CA ASP A 227 14.54 4.43 -11.76
C ASP A 227 14.29 5.88 -12.21
N PRO A 228 14.67 6.88 -11.40
CA PRO A 228 14.50 8.28 -11.74
C PRO A 228 15.16 8.67 -13.08
N GLN A 229 16.09 7.86 -13.59
CA GLN A 229 16.71 8.04 -14.91
C GLN A 229 15.74 7.80 -16.07
N PHE A 230 14.75 6.92 -15.90
CA PHE A 230 13.82 6.52 -16.97
C PHE A 230 12.40 7.05 -16.77
N VAL A 231 12.00 7.41 -15.55
CA VAL A 231 10.66 7.93 -15.26
C VAL A 231 10.69 9.33 -14.68
N ASP A 232 10.11 10.27 -15.44
CA ASP A 232 9.88 11.65 -14.99
C ASP A 232 8.69 11.70 -14.03
N GLN A 233 8.96 11.42 -12.75
CA GLN A 233 7.96 11.40 -11.69
C GLN A 233 7.24 12.76 -11.54
N VAL A 234 7.89 13.87 -11.90
CA VAL A 234 7.30 15.21 -11.86
C VAL A 234 6.21 15.33 -12.92
N LYS A 235 6.49 14.95 -14.18
CA LYS A 235 5.48 14.94 -15.24
C LYS A 235 4.35 13.96 -14.95
N LYS A 236 4.66 12.76 -14.43
CA LYS A 236 3.65 11.76 -14.05
C LYS A 236 2.71 12.31 -12.97
N ASN A 237 3.25 12.89 -11.91
CA ASN A 237 2.44 13.51 -10.86
C ASN A 237 1.62 14.70 -11.40
N ALA A 238 2.20 15.54 -12.25
CA ALA A 238 1.48 16.66 -12.85
C ALA A 238 0.30 16.21 -13.73
N ARG A 239 0.49 15.17 -14.55
CA ARG A 239 -0.59 14.53 -15.33
C ARG A 239 -1.67 14.00 -14.39
N ASN A 240 -1.29 13.21 -13.39
CA ASN A 240 -2.25 12.58 -12.49
C ASN A 240 -3.08 13.64 -11.73
N ILE A 241 -2.46 14.71 -11.21
CA ILE A 241 -3.16 15.85 -10.61
C ILE A 241 -4.24 16.41 -11.54
N ARG A 242 -3.87 16.69 -12.81
CA ARG A 242 -4.81 17.23 -13.80
C ARG A 242 -5.98 16.27 -14.06
N LEU A 243 -5.72 14.97 -14.16
CA LEU A 243 -6.76 13.97 -14.40
C LEU A 243 -7.67 13.80 -13.18
N THR A 244 -7.12 13.85 -11.97
CA THR A 244 -7.89 13.82 -10.73
C THR A 244 -8.74 15.08 -10.56
N GLU A 245 -8.26 16.27 -10.96
CA GLU A 245 -9.04 17.50 -10.99
C GLU A 245 -10.27 17.37 -11.91
N LYS A 246 -10.10 16.79 -13.10
CA LYS A 246 -11.24 16.47 -13.99
C LYS A 246 -12.24 15.51 -13.31
N MET A 247 -11.77 14.54 -12.54
CA MET A 247 -12.67 13.64 -11.80
C MET A 247 -13.42 14.34 -10.66
N LEU A 248 -12.79 15.30 -9.98
CA LEU A 248 -13.45 16.14 -8.98
C LEU A 248 -14.56 17.00 -9.57
N GLU A 249 -14.39 17.48 -10.81
CA GLU A 249 -15.43 18.22 -11.53
C GLU A 249 -16.60 17.32 -11.94
N LEU A 250 -16.32 16.09 -12.39
CA LEU A 250 -17.33 15.13 -12.83
C LEU A 250 -18.10 14.49 -11.66
N GLU A 251 -17.42 14.19 -10.55
CA GLU A 251 -17.97 13.49 -9.39
C GLU A 251 -17.56 14.19 -8.07
N PRO A 252 -18.03 15.42 -7.81
CA PRO A 252 -17.58 16.23 -6.67
C PRO A 252 -17.92 15.64 -5.29
N SER A 253 -18.94 14.77 -5.22
CA SER A 253 -19.34 14.09 -3.99
C SER A 253 -18.63 12.77 -3.74
N ASN A 254 -17.80 12.29 -4.68
CA ASN A 254 -17.08 11.04 -4.52
C ASN A 254 -15.79 11.27 -3.71
N PRO A 255 -15.68 10.74 -2.47
CA PRO A 255 -14.52 11.00 -1.61
C PRO A 255 -13.22 10.44 -2.19
N LYS A 256 -13.29 9.43 -3.08
CA LYS A 256 -12.14 8.84 -3.77
C LYS A 256 -11.26 9.91 -4.45
N TRP A 257 -11.88 10.79 -5.24
CA TRP A 257 -11.15 11.78 -6.02
C TRP A 257 -10.56 12.87 -5.14
N SER A 258 -11.27 13.24 -4.07
CA SER A 258 -10.77 14.20 -3.07
C SER A 258 -9.54 13.66 -2.33
N TYR A 259 -9.58 12.38 -1.93
CA TYR A 259 -8.42 11.70 -1.33
C TYR A 259 -7.23 11.65 -2.29
N PHE A 260 -7.41 11.16 -3.53
CA PHE A 260 -6.30 11.05 -4.48
C PHE A 260 -5.70 12.40 -4.84
N TYR A 261 -6.53 13.44 -4.97
CA TYR A 261 -6.05 14.79 -5.21
C TYR A 261 -5.16 15.27 -4.06
N ALA A 262 -5.61 15.09 -2.80
CA ALA A 262 -4.81 15.42 -1.63
C ALA A 262 -3.49 14.62 -1.58
N ARG A 263 -3.53 13.31 -1.87
CA ARG A 263 -2.34 12.44 -1.91
C ARG A 263 -1.32 12.91 -2.94
N GLU A 264 -1.77 13.27 -4.14
CA GLU A 264 -0.90 13.74 -5.22
C GLU A 264 -0.30 15.11 -4.91
N LEU A 265 -1.08 16.03 -4.34
CA LEU A 265 -0.56 17.31 -3.85
C LEU A 265 0.48 17.11 -2.74
N TYR A 266 0.26 16.15 -1.84
CA TYR A 266 1.21 15.79 -0.79
C TYR A 266 2.53 15.26 -1.38
N GLN A 267 2.45 14.31 -2.32
CA GLN A 267 3.62 13.77 -3.03
C GLN A 267 4.38 14.85 -3.81
N ALA A 268 3.66 15.78 -4.44
CA ALA A 268 4.22 16.93 -5.14
C ALA A 268 4.67 18.07 -4.20
N LYS A 269 4.55 17.90 -2.87
CA LYS A 269 4.88 18.91 -1.84
C LYS A 269 4.17 20.25 -2.04
N LYS A 270 2.95 20.24 -2.60
CA LYS A 270 2.13 21.43 -2.91
C LYS A 270 1.33 21.94 -1.70
N GLY A 271 2.01 22.20 -0.58
CA GLY A 271 1.45 22.85 0.63
C GLY A 271 0.71 21.91 1.57
N ILE A 272 1.33 21.56 2.70
CA ILE A 272 0.80 20.60 3.67
C ILE A 272 -0.54 21.03 4.30
N GLU A 273 -0.72 22.33 4.56
CA GLU A 273 -1.96 22.89 5.11
C GLU A 273 -3.14 22.77 4.14
N LYS A 274 -2.88 22.98 2.85
CA LYS A 274 -3.89 22.78 1.80
C LYS A 274 -4.32 21.32 1.78
N VAL A 275 -3.37 20.38 1.74
CA VAL A 275 -3.63 18.94 1.78
C VAL A 275 -4.46 18.56 3.01
N TYR A 276 -4.06 19.04 4.18
CA TYR A 276 -4.78 18.79 5.44
C TYR A 276 -6.25 19.25 5.35
N SER A 277 -6.50 20.47 4.86
CA SER A 277 -7.85 21.01 4.71
C SER A 277 -8.73 20.21 3.74
N ILE A 278 -8.13 19.70 2.65
CA ILE A 278 -8.84 18.86 1.67
C ILE A 278 -9.24 17.55 2.36
N LEU A 279 -8.30 16.88 3.04
CA LEU A 279 -8.56 15.60 3.71
C LEU A 279 -9.64 15.71 4.81
N LEU A 280 -9.68 16.82 5.57
CA LEU A 280 -10.77 17.08 6.51
C LEU A 280 -12.13 17.17 5.81
N THR A 281 -12.17 17.76 4.61
CA THR A 281 -13.40 17.82 3.80
C THR A 281 -13.72 16.44 3.22
N THR A 282 -12.72 15.66 2.80
CA THR A 282 -12.86 14.27 2.37
C THR A 282 -13.49 13.40 3.47
N MET A 283 -13.09 13.58 4.73
CA MET A 283 -13.69 12.87 5.87
C MET A 283 -15.20 13.11 5.99
N LYS A 284 -15.67 14.35 5.73
CA LYS A 284 -17.10 14.67 5.71
C LYS A 284 -17.82 14.03 4.52
N LEU A 285 -17.17 13.94 3.35
CA LEU A 285 -17.73 13.25 2.19
C LEU A 285 -17.96 11.77 2.50
N TYR A 286 -17.05 11.13 3.25
CA TYR A 286 -17.28 9.75 3.68
C TYR A 286 -18.56 9.62 4.51
N GLU A 287 -18.90 10.54 5.41
CA GLU A 287 -20.11 10.42 6.26
C GLU A 287 -21.41 10.20 5.47
N THR A 288 -21.50 10.73 4.26
CA THR A 288 -22.70 10.65 3.40
C THR A 288 -22.54 9.73 2.19
N SER A 289 -21.32 9.28 1.90
CA SER A 289 -21.03 8.43 0.75
C SER A 289 -21.08 6.94 1.10
N ASN A 290 -21.66 6.15 0.20
CA ASN A 290 -21.55 4.68 0.26
C ASN A 290 -20.15 4.18 -0.14
N TYR A 291 -19.32 5.03 -0.76
CA TYR A 291 -17.97 4.70 -1.15
C TYR A 291 -16.99 4.97 -0.01
N LYS A 292 -16.47 3.91 0.62
CA LYS A 292 -15.58 4.00 1.80
C LYS A 292 -14.18 3.43 1.59
N ARG A 293 -13.86 2.94 0.39
CA ARG A 293 -12.65 2.13 0.11
C ARG A 293 -11.35 2.77 0.60
N TYR A 294 -11.16 4.08 0.38
CA TYR A 294 -9.94 4.81 0.74
C TYR A 294 -10.03 5.61 2.06
N GLN A 295 -11.02 5.31 2.92
CA GLN A 295 -11.22 6.04 4.17
C GLN A 295 -10.04 5.85 5.13
N SER A 296 -9.49 4.64 5.20
CA SER A 296 -8.40 4.31 6.11
C SER A 296 -7.10 4.98 5.70
N GLU A 297 -6.80 5.03 4.42
CA GLU A 297 -5.64 5.72 3.86
C GLU A 297 -5.77 7.25 4.00
N THR A 298 -7.00 7.78 3.93
CA THR A 298 -7.28 9.18 4.27
C THR A 298 -6.91 9.47 5.73
N ILE A 299 -7.34 8.60 6.67
CA ILE A 299 -7.01 8.72 8.10
C ILE A 299 -5.49 8.61 8.33
N LEU A 300 -4.83 7.64 7.70
CA LEU A 300 -3.38 7.45 7.82
C LEU A 300 -2.60 8.67 7.31
N LEU A 301 -3.01 9.26 6.19
CA LEU A 301 -2.38 10.47 5.67
C LEU A 301 -2.62 11.68 6.59
N LEU A 302 -3.80 11.79 7.20
CA LEU A 302 -4.08 12.79 8.24
C LEU A 302 -3.19 12.59 9.47
N CYS A 303 -3.01 11.35 9.96
CA CYS A 303 -2.09 11.04 11.06
C CYS A 303 -0.66 11.46 10.72
N LYS A 304 -0.17 11.10 9.54
CA LYS A 304 1.17 11.46 9.06
C LYS A 304 1.36 12.98 9.01
N ILE A 305 0.39 13.72 8.48
CA ILE A 305 0.43 15.18 8.44
C ILE A 305 0.39 15.78 9.85
N CYS A 306 -0.44 15.25 10.75
CA CYS A 306 -0.49 15.72 12.13
C CYS A 306 0.85 15.52 12.86
N CYS A 307 1.55 14.41 12.59
CA CYS A 307 2.92 14.20 13.09
C CYS A 307 3.90 15.25 12.55
N GLN A 308 3.83 15.56 11.24
CA GLN A 308 4.74 16.51 10.59
C GLN A 308 4.49 17.98 10.97
N THR A 309 3.31 18.27 11.51
CA THR A 309 2.86 19.64 11.85
C THR A 309 2.61 19.81 13.34
N ASP A 310 3.07 18.86 14.17
CA ASP A 310 2.95 18.89 15.64
C ASP A 310 1.50 19.04 16.16
N ARG A 311 0.51 18.52 15.41
CA ARG A 311 -0.92 18.56 15.77
C ARG A 311 -1.33 17.36 16.61
N PHE A 312 -0.72 17.18 17.77
CA PHE A 312 -0.88 15.97 18.59
C PHE A 312 -2.31 15.69 19.06
N GLN A 313 -3.11 16.72 19.35
CA GLN A 313 -4.52 16.54 19.71
C GLN A 313 -5.32 15.91 18.56
N LYS A 314 -5.12 16.42 17.33
CA LYS A 314 -5.76 15.88 16.14
C LYS A 314 -5.22 14.52 15.75
N LEU A 315 -3.92 14.30 15.91
CA LEU A 315 -3.34 12.97 15.76
C LEU A 315 -4.06 11.96 16.65
N ASN A 316 -4.25 12.27 17.94
CA ASN A 316 -4.95 11.37 18.87
C ASN A 316 -6.40 11.08 18.43
N GLU A 317 -7.14 12.09 17.97
CA GLU A 317 -8.50 11.90 17.42
C GLU A 317 -8.50 10.93 16.22
N PHE A 318 -7.58 11.10 15.27
CA PHE A 318 -7.49 10.25 14.09
C PHE A 318 -6.99 8.84 14.40
N VAL A 319 -6.10 8.67 15.38
CA VAL A 319 -5.65 7.35 15.85
C VAL A 319 -6.80 6.59 16.50
N SER A 320 -7.62 7.24 17.33
CA SER A 320 -8.83 6.62 17.89
C SER A 320 -9.83 6.24 16.80
N LEU A 321 -9.98 7.07 15.77
CA LEU A 321 -10.83 6.72 14.63
C LEU A 321 -10.28 5.53 13.83
N LEU A 322 -8.97 5.48 13.60
CA LEU A 322 -8.32 4.36 12.92
C LEU A 322 -8.52 3.06 13.69
N GLU A 323 -8.36 3.07 15.01
CA GLU A 323 -8.60 1.91 15.88
C GLU A 323 -10.06 1.47 15.86
N TYR A 324 -11.01 2.42 15.87
CA TYR A 324 -12.42 2.10 15.78
C TYR A 324 -12.76 1.37 14.47
N VAL A 325 -12.20 1.84 13.34
CA VAL A 325 -12.42 1.22 12.03
C VAL A 325 -11.64 -0.10 11.89
N HIS A 326 -10.41 -0.17 12.44
CA HIS A 326 -9.51 -1.32 12.35
C HIS A 326 -8.89 -1.67 13.72
N PRO A 327 -9.62 -2.38 14.59
CA PRO A 327 -9.18 -2.65 15.97
C PRO A 327 -7.85 -3.39 16.12
N ASN A 328 -7.44 -4.14 15.08
CA ASN A 328 -6.22 -4.96 15.08
C ASN A 328 -5.10 -4.38 14.18
N CYS A 329 -5.20 -3.13 13.75
CA CYS A 329 -4.19 -2.49 12.90
C CYS A 329 -2.93 -2.11 13.71
N SER A 330 -1.76 -2.61 13.29
CA SER A 330 -0.48 -2.28 13.94
C SER A 330 -0.13 -0.79 13.90
N ASP A 331 -0.62 -0.06 12.90
CA ASP A 331 -0.32 1.37 12.73
C ASP A 331 -0.91 2.21 13.87
N VAL A 332 -2.00 1.75 14.49
CA VAL A 332 -2.55 2.36 15.72
C VAL A 332 -1.51 2.35 16.83
N ASN A 333 -0.81 1.22 17.02
CA ASN A 333 0.24 1.11 18.03
C ASN A 333 1.45 1.99 17.69
N TYR A 334 1.82 2.07 16.41
CA TYR A 334 2.87 2.96 15.92
C TYR A 334 2.58 4.44 16.27
N TYR A 335 1.40 4.95 15.91
CA TYR A 335 1.06 6.35 16.19
C TYR A 335 0.84 6.64 17.68
N ARG A 336 0.37 5.67 18.47
CA ARG A 336 0.35 5.78 19.94
C ARG A 336 1.77 5.91 20.50
N ALA A 337 2.72 5.13 20.00
CA ALA A 337 4.11 5.24 20.40
C ALA A 337 4.69 6.62 20.04
N ILE A 338 4.33 7.19 18.89
CA ILE A 338 4.69 8.56 18.53
C ILE A 338 4.13 9.57 19.55
N LEU A 339 2.83 9.49 19.87
CA LEU A 339 2.20 10.38 20.86
C LEU A 339 2.88 10.28 22.24
N LEU A 340 3.19 9.07 22.69
CA LEU A 340 3.91 8.83 23.94
C LEU A 340 5.34 9.38 23.89
N SER A 341 6.05 9.18 22.78
CA SER A 341 7.41 9.72 22.61
C SER A 341 7.42 11.25 22.72
N PHE A 342 6.39 11.91 22.20
CA PHE A 342 6.21 13.35 22.34
C PHE A 342 5.94 13.76 23.80
N ASP A 343 5.05 13.05 24.52
CA ASP A 343 4.80 13.32 25.95
C ASP A 343 6.08 13.17 26.78
N ILE A 344 6.89 12.14 26.51
CA ILE A 344 8.19 11.96 27.18
C ILE A 344 9.12 13.14 26.89
N ARG A 345 9.24 13.59 25.63
CA ARG A 345 10.04 14.78 25.28
C ARG A 345 9.55 16.04 26.02
N VAL A 346 8.24 16.26 26.11
CA VAL A 346 7.66 17.39 26.86
C VAL A 346 7.99 17.30 28.35
N ARG A 347 7.88 16.11 28.96
CA ARG A 347 8.24 15.89 30.36
C ARG A 347 9.73 16.08 30.61
N ALA A 348 10.59 15.55 29.73
CA ALA A 348 12.03 15.74 29.81
C ALA A 348 12.39 17.23 29.75
N LYS A 349 11.74 18.00 28.87
CA LYS A 349 11.89 19.46 28.82
C LYS A 349 11.46 20.13 30.13
N LYS A 350 10.30 19.75 30.70
CA LYS A 350 9.86 20.29 32.00
C LYS A 350 10.83 19.99 33.14
N ILE A 351 11.40 18.78 33.17
CA ILE A 351 12.43 18.40 34.15
C ILE A 351 13.67 19.27 33.95
N LYS A 352 14.13 19.42 32.71
CA LYS A 352 15.27 20.27 32.34
C LYS A 352 15.05 21.71 32.81
N ASP A 353 13.93 22.32 32.44
CA ASP A 353 13.60 23.71 32.77
C ASP A 353 13.51 23.91 34.30
N SER A 354 12.99 22.91 35.03
CA SER A 354 12.95 22.92 36.50
C SER A 354 14.35 22.88 37.14
N LEU A 355 15.25 22.04 36.64
CA LEU A 355 16.63 21.94 37.13
C LEU A 355 17.47 23.18 36.80
N GLN A 356 17.18 23.86 35.68
CA GLN A 356 17.86 25.10 35.31
C GLN A 356 17.62 26.23 36.33
N LEU A 357 16.52 26.23 37.07
CA LEU A 357 16.24 27.21 38.13
C LEU A 357 17.31 27.22 39.23
N SER A 358 17.99 26.09 39.46
CA SER A 358 19.10 25.98 40.41
C SER A 358 20.29 26.88 40.08
N PHE A 359 20.41 27.37 38.84
CA PHE A 359 21.48 28.26 38.40
C PHE A 359 21.03 29.72 38.22
N VAL A 360 19.73 30.00 38.35
CA VAL A 360 19.18 31.36 38.20
C VAL A 360 19.07 32.09 39.54
N ASN A 361 18.87 31.35 40.64
CA ASN A 361 18.74 31.93 41.98
C ASN A 361 20.07 31.90 42.73
N GLU A 362 20.69 33.07 42.92
CA GLU A 362 21.98 33.24 43.61
C GLU A 362 21.99 32.77 45.08
N ASN A 363 20.83 32.55 45.70
CA ASN A 363 20.72 32.09 47.09
C ASN A 363 20.58 30.56 47.23
N MET A 364 20.63 29.80 46.13
CA MET A 364 20.54 28.33 46.16
C MET A 364 21.90 27.70 46.53
N TYR A 365 21.87 26.71 47.42
CA TYR A 365 23.06 25.95 47.82
C TYR A 365 22.74 24.44 47.83
N SER A 366 23.77 23.60 47.70
CA SER A 366 23.62 22.14 47.69
C SER A 366 24.45 21.47 48.78
N PHE A 367 23.83 20.51 49.46
CA PHE A 367 24.50 19.61 50.41
C PHE A 367 25.16 18.39 49.75
N ILE A 368 24.81 18.08 48.50
CA ILE A 368 25.38 16.94 47.77
C ILE A 368 26.75 17.32 47.22
N ASN A 369 26.82 18.47 46.54
CA ASN A 369 28.04 18.98 45.95
C ASN A 369 27.86 20.49 45.67
N SER A 370 28.75 21.32 46.21
CA SER A 370 28.65 22.78 46.16
C SER A 370 28.84 23.38 44.76
N SER A 371 29.50 22.66 43.84
CA SER A 371 29.63 23.06 42.43
C SER A 371 28.38 22.73 41.60
N ASN A 372 27.36 22.11 42.20
CA ASN A 372 26.14 21.62 41.55
C ASN A 372 26.42 20.62 40.40
N ASP A 373 27.55 19.92 40.42
CA ASP A 373 27.97 19.03 39.32
C ASP A 373 27.01 17.85 39.11
N HIS A 374 26.34 17.38 40.17
CA HIS A 374 25.25 16.41 40.07
C HIS A 374 24.05 16.94 39.26
N ILE A 375 23.69 18.22 39.41
CA ILE A 375 22.62 18.87 38.62
C ILE A 375 23.08 19.06 37.18
N LYS A 376 24.31 19.54 36.97
CA LYS A 376 24.90 19.69 35.62
C LYS A 376 24.96 18.33 34.90
N SER A 377 25.35 17.25 35.59
CA SER A 377 25.40 15.90 35.05
C SER A 377 24.02 15.43 34.54
N LEU A 378 22.96 15.62 35.33
CA LEU A 378 21.60 15.29 34.90
C LEU A 378 21.11 16.18 33.74
N LEU A 379 21.44 17.47 33.76
CA LEU A 379 21.15 18.37 32.63
C LEU A 379 21.87 17.95 31.36
N ILE A 380 23.13 17.51 31.43
CA ILE A 380 23.89 17.00 30.28
C ILE A 380 23.15 15.79 29.67
N GLN A 381 22.70 14.84 30.49
CA GLN A 381 21.93 13.68 30.02
C GLN A 381 20.60 14.09 29.37
N LEU A 382 19.89 15.08 29.94
CA LEU A 382 18.62 15.58 29.40
C LEU A 382 18.81 16.35 28.10
N HIS A 383 19.83 17.20 28.00
CA HIS A 383 20.18 17.90 26.76
C HIS A 383 20.57 16.91 25.67
N TRP A 384 21.34 15.87 26.01
CA TRP A 384 21.66 14.77 25.10
C TRP A 384 20.39 14.04 24.62
N TYR A 385 19.51 13.64 25.54
CA TYR A 385 18.23 13.00 25.21
C TYR A 385 17.33 13.87 24.31
N LEU A 386 17.37 15.18 24.48
CA LEU A 386 16.61 16.16 23.69
C LEU A 386 17.33 16.62 22.41
N GLU A 387 18.46 16.01 22.05
CA GLU A 387 19.26 16.31 20.87
C GLU A 387 19.86 17.74 20.85
N ASP A 388 20.05 18.34 22.03
CA ASP A 388 20.64 19.67 22.25
C ASP A 388 22.11 19.52 22.68
N TRP A 389 22.93 19.02 21.74
CA TRP A 389 24.31 18.61 21.99
C TRP A 389 25.22 19.75 22.43
N ASP A 390 25.02 20.95 21.88
CA ASP A 390 25.85 22.13 22.18
C ASP A 390 25.71 22.54 23.65
N SER A 391 24.48 22.55 24.15
CA SER A 391 24.21 22.86 25.56
C SER A 391 24.76 21.79 26.49
N ALA A 392 24.69 20.51 26.09
CA ALA A 392 25.29 19.41 26.82
C ALA A 392 26.83 19.58 26.93
N LEU A 393 27.50 19.91 25.83
CA LEU A 393 28.96 20.11 25.81
C LEU A 393 29.38 21.28 26.71
N LYS A 394 28.70 22.42 26.60
CA LYS A 394 28.99 23.60 27.43
C LYS A 394 28.87 23.31 28.93
N LEU A 395 27.87 22.53 29.33
CA LEU A 395 27.70 22.11 30.73
C LEU A 395 28.81 21.15 31.17
N TYR A 396 29.25 20.24 30.29
CA TYR A 396 30.33 19.29 30.57
C TYR A 396 31.67 19.99 30.82
N GLU A 397 32.01 21.00 30.02
CA GLU A 397 33.22 21.81 30.21
C GLU A 397 33.23 22.49 31.58
N GLY A 398 32.06 22.89 32.08
CA GLY A 398 31.86 23.53 33.38
C GLY A 398 31.76 22.58 34.58
N ILE A 399 31.94 21.27 34.42
CA ILE A 399 32.02 20.32 35.56
C ILE A 399 33.37 20.49 36.27
N GLU A 400 33.37 20.59 37.60
CA GLU A 400 34.60 20.73 38.41
C GLU A 400 35.11 19.38 38.93
N SER A 401 34.19 18.47 39.30
CA SER A 401 34.52 17.12 39.78
C SER A 401 35.09 16.21 38.70
N GLY A 402 36.32 15.72 38.91
CA GLY A 402 36.95 14.74 38.02
C GLY A 402 36.22 13.40 37.97
N GLU A 403 35.65 12.96 39.10
CA GLU A 403 34.85 11.73 39.20
C GLU A 403 33.58 11.85 38.34
N THR A 404 32.85 12.96 38.46
CA THR A 404 31.64 13.22 37.67
C THR A 404 31.96 13.32 36.16
N LYS A 405 33.09 13.92 35.77
CA LYS A 405 33.54 13.90 34.36
C LYS A 405 33.77 12.48 33.85
N GLN A 406 34.38 11.63 34.67
CA GLN A 406 34.66 10.24 34.29
C GLN A 406 33.36 9.42 34.15
N GLU A 407 32.41 9.59 35.06
CA GLU A 407 31.09 8.95 34.98
C GLU A 407 30.35 9.31 33.68
N ILE A 408 30.29 10.61 33.36
CA ILE A 408 29.66 11.10 32.13
C ILE A 408 30.37 10.54 30.89
N SER A 409 31.70 10.52 30.90
CA SER A 409 32.49 9.98 29.78
C SER A 409 32.25 8.48 29.57
N ASN A 410 32.16 7.71 30.67
CA ASN A 410 31.84 6.29 30.61
C ASN A 410 30.45 6.04 30.00
N TYR A 411 29.45 6.83 30.39
CA TYR A 411 28.11 6.75 29.81
C TYR A 411 28.11 6.93 28.28
N PHE A 412 28.83 7.94 27.78
CA PHE A 412 28.93 8.18 26.33
C PHE A 412 29.75 7.12 25.59
N ASN A 413 30.83 6.62 26.19
CA ASN A 413 31.62 5.52 25.60
C ASN A 413 30.78 4.25 25.41
N VAL A 414 29.90 3.93 26.38
CA VAL A 414 28.96 2.80 26.24
C VAL A 414 28.02 3.03 25.07
N LEU A 415 27.43 4.23 24.96
CA LEU A 415 26.54 4.57 23.84
C LEU A 415 27.25 4.46 22.48
N GLN A 416 28.45 5.01 22.35
CA GLN A 416 29.25 4.93 21.13
C GLN A 416 29.59 3.47 20.76
N SER A 417 30.01 2.67 21.75
CA SER A 417 30.35 1.26 21.52
C SER A 417 29.14 0.43 21.05
N ASN A 418 27.94 0.78 21.51
CA ASN A 418 26.71 0.10 21.09
C ASN A 418 26.26 0.58 19.71
N ALA A 419 26.41 1.87 19.39
CA ALA A 419 26.12 2.40 18.06
C ALA A 419 27.01 1.74 16.99
N LEU A 420 28.30 1.55 17.27
CA LEU A 420 29.25 0.88 16.37
C LEU A 420 28.94 -0.61 16.13
N LYS A 421 28.14 -1.27 16.98
CA LYS A 421 27.68 -2.65 16.74
C LYS A 421 26.49 -2.72 15.79
N MET A 422 25.80 -1.61 15.56
CA MET A 422 24.62 -1.53 14.69
C MET A 422 24.97 -1.16 13.25
N THR A 423 26.19 -0.67 13.02
CA THR A 423 26.79 -0.32 11.72
C THR A 423 27.79 -1.38 11.31
#